data_AF-A0A1D1Z3X4-F1
#
_entry.id   AF-A0A1D1Z3X4-F1
#
_cell.length_a   1.000
_cell.length_b   1.000
_cell.length_c   1.000
_cell.angle_alpha   90.00
_cell.angle_beta   90.00
_cell.angle_gamma   90.00
#
_symmetry.space_group_name_H-M   'P 1'
#
loop_
_entity.id
_entity.type
_entity.pdbx_description
1 polymer ?
#
loop_
_entity_poly.entity_id
_entity_poly.type
_entity_poly.pdbx_seq_one_letter_code
_entity_poly.pdbx_strand_id
1 'polypeptide(L)'
;MSTRGALRALSRRCPVLSVNRVSMALNKVLVPAAYCGLSVLGSRDENCSIPNRVLLDVYGGLGGGWNNVLRLKSCLDRQESVLRKVDDGLRKTHAVAPHRQSVRGSDIGLGEEVGAAKFVNGRGSPLGFLNHSMANKLVVAVDVDEVLGSFLSALNKFIADHYSANHSVSEFYVYEFFKIWNCSRAEADIRVHEFFKTVYFKKGIQPIPGAQRVLHRLSTFCNLSIVTSRQNIIKHHTMEWIEEHYPGLFQEIHFGNHFALDGKSRPKSEICRSLGAQVLIDDNPRYAIECAEVGINVLLFDFDNSYPWSKCATAASHPLVTKVHNWDEVERSIVSLMVS
;
A
#
# COMPACT_ATOMS: atom_id res chain seq x y z
N MET A 1 53.14 38.62 -27.78
CA MET A 1 51.81 39.10 -27.30
C MET A 1 50.84 38.97 -28.46
N SER A 2 49.63 38.45 -28.23
CA SER A 2 48.58 38.21 -29.26
C SER A 2 48.99 37.23 -30.39
N THR A 3 48.08 36.63 -31.17
CA THR A 3 46.60 36.79 -31.27
C THR A 3 45.90 35.44 -31.47
N ARG A 4 44.56 35.39 -31.36
CA ARG A 4 43.71 34.19 -31.50
C ARG A 4 43.37 33.80 -32.96
N GLY A 5 43.05 32.51 -33.15
CA GLY A 5 42.09 32.01 -34.15
C GLY A 5 42.67 31.06 -35.20
N ALA A 6 41.88 30.22 -35.89
CA ALA A 6 40.52 29.69 -35.65
C ALA A 6 40.21 28.60 -36.68
N LEU A 7 39.30 27.65 -36.37
CA LEU A 7 38.54 26.79 -37.30
C LEU A 7 39.28 25.97 -38.37
N ARG A 8 39.05 24.65 -38.37
CA ARG A 8 38.55 23.92 -39.55
C ARG A 8 37.88 22.60 -39.15
N ALA A 9 36.76 22.29 -39.79
CA ALA A 9 36.04 21.03 -39.62
C ALA A 9 36.40 20.05 -40.76
N LEU A 10 36.32 18.75 -40.49
CA LEU A 10 36.30 17.68 -41.50
C LEU A 10 35.13 16.74 -41.21
N SER A 11 34.69 16.00 -42.23
CA SER A 11 33.42 15.25 -42.23
C SER A 11 33.59 13.89 -42.91
N ARG A 12 32.54 13.04 -42.80
CA ARG A 12 32.34 11.75 -43.52
C ARG A 12 33.26 10.62 -43.03
N ARG A 13 32.81 9.38 -42.80
CA ARG A 13 31.56 8.64 -43.11
C ARG A 13 31.39 7.48 -42.11
N CYS A 14 30.15 7.00 -41.93
CA CYS A 14 29.87 5.66 -41.39
C CYS A 14 28.95 4.90 -42.38
N PRO A 15 29.17 3.61 -42.66
CA PRO A 15 28.29 2.81 -43.52
C PRO A 15 27.12 2.18 -42.75
N VAL A 16 26.04 1.87 -43.47
CA VAL A 16 24.87 1.11 -42.99
C VAL A 16 25.04 -0.36 -43.38
N LEU A 17 24.58 -1.28 -42.53
CA LEU A 17 24.29 -2.67 -42.91
C LEU A 17 22.89 -3.08 -42.45
N SER A 18 22.34 -4.09 -43.12
CA SER A 18 20.90 -4.36 -43.17
C SER A 18 20.54 -5.78 -42.70
N VAL A 19 19.39 -5.85 -42.03
CA VAL A 19 18.40 -6.94 -41.93
C VAL A 19 18.77 -8.29 -42.57
N ASN A 20 18.56 -9.37 -41.81
CA ASN A 20 18.02 -10.60 -42.39
C ASN A 20 17.03 -11.30 -41.44
N ARG A 21 15.98 -11.91 -42.02
CA ARG A 21 15.00 -12.77 -41.34
C ARG A 21 15.28 -14.23 -41.70
N VAL A 22 15.11 -15.14 -40.75
CA VAL A 22 14.82 -16.56 -41.02
C VAL A 22 13.67 -17.00 -40.10
N SER A 23 12.91 -18.01 -40.52
CA SER A 23 11.73 -18.56 -39.83
C SER A 23 11.87 -20.09 -39.69
N MET A 24 10.80 -20.76 -39.22
CA MET A 24 10.66 -22.21 -38.98
C MET A 24 11.30 -22.72 -37.66
N ALA A 25 10.75 -23.72 -36.98
CA ALA A 25 9.42 -24.35 -37.13
C ALA A 25 8.96 -25.03 -35.82
N LEU A 26 7.69 -25.46 -35.80
CA LEU A 26 7.11 -26.35 -34.81
C LEU A 26 7.90 -27.66 -34.66
N ASN A 27 7.88 -28.24 -33.47
CA ASN A 27 7.86 -29.70 -33.37
C ASN A 27 7.02 -30.18 -32.16
N LYS A 28 6.26 -31.26 -32.36
CA LYS A 28 5.43 -31.92 -31.32
C LYS A 28 5.94 -33.35 -31.11
N VAL A 29 6.40 -33.67 -29.91
CA VAL A 29 6.55 -35.06 -29.41
C VAL A 29 6.08 -35.01 -27.95
N LEU A 30 4.82 -35.35 -27.64
CA LEU A 30 4.18 -36.68 -27.62
C LEU A 30 4.70 -37.56 -26.46
N VAL A 31 3.83 -37.76 -25.46
CA VAL A 31 4.04 -38.62 -24.30
C VAL A 31 3.66 -40.06 -24.65
N PRO A 32 4.51 -41.07 -24.34
CA PRO A 32 4.07 -42.45 -24.22
C PRO A 32 3.69 -42.76 -22.77
N ALA A 33 2.57 -43.45 -22.58
CA ALA A 33 2.19 -44.01 -21.29
C ALA A 33 1.98 -45.52 -21.40
N ALA A 34 2.26 -46.20 -20.28
CA ALA A 34 1.56 -47.38 -19.74
C ALA A 34 2.23 -48.76 -19.78
N TYR A 35 1.72 -49.58 -18.86
CA TYR A 35 1.76 -51.04 -18.70
C TYR A 35 2.98 -51.77 -18.09
N CYS A 36 2.76 -52.16 -16.82
CA CYS A 36 2.89 -53.50 -16.25
C CYS A 36 4.16 -54.36 -16.46
N GLY A 37 4.75 -54.74 -15.32
CA GLY A 37 5.53 -55.97 -15.13
C GLY A 37 5.60 -56.29 -13.64
N LEU A 38 5.18 -57.49 -13.23
CA LEU A 38 5.24 -57.96 -11.83
C LEU A 38 6.26 -59.13 -11.73
N SER A 39 6.56 -59.55 -10.50
CA SER A 39 7.22 -60.83 -10.14
C SER A 39 8.77 -60.88 -10.32
N VAL A 40 9.57 -61.62 -9.52
CA VAL A 40 9.44 -62.10 -8.11
C VAL A 40 10.78 -62.68 -7.60
N LEU A 41 10.98 -62.74 -6.26
CA LEU A 41 12.08 -63.44 -5.52
C LEU A 41 13.53 -62.96 -5.77
N GLY A 42 14.46 -63.03 -4.80
CA GLY A 42 14.37 -63.50 -3.40
C GLY A 42 15.51 -62.91 -2.53
N SER A 43 15.43 -62.95 -1.19
CA SER A 43 15.92 -64.04 -0.30
C SER A 43 17.45 -64.11 -0.19
N ARG A 44 18.13 -64.18 0.97
CA ARG A 44 17.79 -64.27 2.43
C ARG A 44 18.92 -63.52 3.22
N ASP A 45 18.86 -63.19 4.52
CA ASP A 45 17.84 -63.00 5.58
C ASP A 45 18.62 -62.75 6.92
N GLU A 46 17.96 -62.80 8.08
CA GLU A 46 18.48 -63.02 9.45
C GLU A 46 19.13 -61.83 10.23
N ASN A 47 18.96 -61.69 11.56
CA ASN A 47 18.23 -62.55 12.54
C ASN A 47 17.63 -61.78 13.75
N CYS A 48 16.65 -62.42 14.43
CA CYS A 48 16.08 -62.25 15.80
C CYS A 48 16.22 -60.92 16.61
N SER A 49 15.22 -60.48 17.40
CA SER A 49 14.42 -61.27 18.38
C SER A 49 13.07 -60.60 18.74
N ILE A 50 12.04 -61.36 19.17
CA ILE A 50 10.67 -60.84 19.46
C ILE A 50 10.07 -61.41 20.76
N PRO A 51 9.77 -60.56 21.76
CA PRO A 51 8.54 -60.66 22.58
C PRO A 51 7.92 -59.25 22.87
N ASN A 52 6.74 -59.05 23.48
CA ASN A 52 5.72 -59.94 24.05
C ASN A 52 4.28 -59.34 23.91
N ARG A 53 3.24 -60.13 24.22
CA ARG A 53 1.80 -59.78 24.13
C ARG A 53 1.30 -58.78 25.19
N VAL A 54 0.24 -58.03 24.86
CA VAL A 54 -1.09 -58.08 25.54
C VAL A 54 -2.20 -57.91 24.49
N LEU A 55 -3.34 -58.60 24.66
CA LEU A 55 -4.60 -58.40 23.93
C LEU A 55 -5.70 -58.15 24.97
N LEU A 56 -6.60 -57.18 24.75
CA LEU A 56 -7.77 -56.98 25.61
C LEU A 56 -8.89 -56.21 24.86
N ASP A 57 -9.92 -56.93 24.44
CA ASP A 57 -11.17 -56.35 23.94
C ASP A 57 -12.14 -56.03 25.10
N VAL A 58 -12.77 -54.85 25.07
CA VAL A 58 -13.95 -54.54 25.90
C VAL A 58 -14.96 -53.75 25.05
N TYR A 59 -16.25 -54.05 25.23
CA TYR A 59 -17.35 -53.53 24.43
C TYR A 59 -17.67 -52.04 24.65
N GLY A 60 -17.98 -51.35 23.55
CA GLY A 60 -19.27 -50.68 23.36
C GLY A 60 -19.58 -49.37 24.12
N GLY A 61 -19.56 -48.25 23.40
CA GLY A 61 -20.15 -46.97 23.82
C GLY A 61 -20.56 -46.13 22.61
N LEU A 62 -21.79 -45.59 22.60
CA LEU A 62 -22.37 -44.84 21.47
C LEU A 62 -22.18 -43.33 21.62
N GLY A 63 -21.92 -42.61 20.52
CA GLY A 63 -22.20 -41.17 20.42
C GLY A 63 -21.35 -40.35 19.45
N GLY A 64 -22.00 -39.66 18.50
CA GLY A 64 -21.41 -38.57 17.69
C GLY A 64 -21.51 -38.78 16.16
N GLY A 65 -21.95 -37.74 15.44
CA GLY A 65 -21.98 -37.78 13.96
C GLY A 65 -23.03 -36.91 13.25
N TRP A 66 -23.08 -35.60 13.50
CA TRP A 66 -23.88 -34.68 12.67
C TRP A 66 -23.11 -34.25 11.42
N ASN A 67 -23.43 -34.84 10.27
CA ASN A 67 -22.82 -34.52 8.97
C ASN A 67 -23.64 -33.46 8.19
N ASN A 68 -23.28 -32.18 8.32
CA ASN A 68 -23.79 -31.10 7.47
C ASN A 68 -22.75 -30.66 6.43
N VAL A 69 -22.73 -31.33 5.28
CA VAL A 69 -21.87 -30.97 4.15
C VAL A 69 -22.51 -29.86 3.32
N LEU A 70 -22.09 -28.60 3.55
CA LEU A 70 -22.49 -27.48 2.69
C LEU A 70 -21.43 -27.20 1.61
N ARG A 71 -21.81 -27.46 0.37
CA ARG A 71 -20.99 -27.40 -0.83
C ARG A 71 -21.08 -26.01 -1.47
N LEU A 72 -20.13 -25.11 -1.21
CA LEU A 72 -20.10 -23.81 -1.88
C LEU A 72 -20.01 -23.98 -3.40
N LYS A 73 -20.88 -23.28 -4.13
CA LYS A 73 -20.77 -23.14 -5.58
C LYS A 73 -19.83 -21.99 -5.90
N SER A 74 -18.79 -22.26 -6.69
CA SER A 74 -18.08 -21.20 -7.41
C SER A 74 -18.96 -20.71 -8.57
N CYS A 75 -18.97 -19.40 -8.81
CA CYS A 75 -19.52 -18.77 -10.00
C CYS A 75 -18.49 -17.78 -10.54
N LEU A 76 -18.24 -17.83 -11.84
CA LEU A 76 -17.21 -17.06 -12.53
C LEU A 76 -17.75 -15.76 -13.13
N ASP A 77 -16.78 -14.91 -13.49
CA ASP A 77 -16.83 -13.80 -14.44
C ASP A 77 -17.76 -12.60 -14.20
N ARG A 78 -17.12 -11.42 -14.20
CA ARG A 78 -17.61 -10.27 -14.95
C ARG A 78 -16.47 -9.40 -15.45
N GLN A 79 -16.38 -9.25 -16.77
CA GLN A 79 -15.53 -8.27 -17.44
C GLN A 79 -16.34 -6.98 -17.73
N GLU A 80 -15.67 -5.96 -18.27
CA GLU A 80 -16.18 -4.61 -18.52
C GLU A 80 -17.37 -4.54 -19.49
N SER A 81 -18.14 -3.45 -19.39
CA SER A 81 -18.47 -2.62 -20.56
C SER A 81 -19.20 -1.33 -20.15
N VAL A 82 -19.18 -0.32 -21.02
CA VAL A 82 -19.67 1.03 -20.78
C VAL A 82 -20.95 1.29 -21.59
N LEU A 83 -21.98 1.95 -21.02
CA LEU A 83 -22.66 3.14 -21.57
C LEU A 83 -24.11 3.39 -21.07
N ARG A 84 -24.42 4.70 -21.02
CA ARG A 84 -25.73 5.39 -21.17
C ARG A 84 -26.74 5.42 -20.01
N LYS A 85 -27.21 6.66 -19.78
CA LYS A 85 -28.40 7.04 -19.00
C LYS A 85 -29.68 6.66 -19.75
N VAL A 86 -30.75 6.40 -19.01
CA VAL A 86 -32.11 6.92 -19.29
C VAL A 86 -32.66 7.45 -17.95
N ASP A 87 -33.58 8.40 -18.01
CA ASP A 87 -34.21 9.11 -16.89
C ASP A 87 -35.66 8.64 -16.74
N ASP A 88 -36.14 8.44 -15.50
CA ASP A 88 -37.56 8.55 -15.15
C ASP A 88 -37.73 8.71 -13.63
N GLY A 89 -38.82 9.31 -13.18
CA GLY A 89 -39.00 9.66 -11.77
C GLY A 89 -40.46 9.72 -11.30
N LEU A 90 -40.68 9.49 -10.01
CA LEU A 90 -41.99 9.68 -9.38
C LEU A 90 -41.89 10.34 -8.00
N ARG A 91 -42.93 11.07 -7.63
CA ARG A 91 -42.99 12.03 -6.51
C ARG A 91 -43.71 11.48 -5.26
N LYS A 92 -43.55 12.22 -4.15
CA LYS A 92 -44.38 12.35 -2.93
C LYS A 92 -43.92 11.49 -1.73
N THR A 93 -44.11 11.92 -0.46
CA THR A 93 -44.93 13.04 0.08
C THR A 93 -44.26 13.76 1.27
N HIS A 94 -44.84 14.88 1.73
CA HIS A 94 -44.36 15.73 2.83
C HIS A 94 -44.75 15.23 4.24
N ALA A 95 -44.04 15.73 5.25
CA ALA A 95 -44.55 15.99 6.60
C ALA A 95 -44.17 17.43 7.02
N VAL A 96 -44.94 18.04 7.93
CA VAL A 96 -44.82 19.47 8.31
C VAL A 96 -44.69 19.61 9.83
N ALA A 97 -43.93 20.62 10.29
CA ALA A 97 -43.70 20.91 11.70
C ALA A 97 -44.87 21.67 12.37
N PRO A 98 -44.81 21.87 13.69
CA PRO A 98 -45.36 23.08 14.31
C PRO A 98 -44.25 24.06 14.78
N HIS A 99 -44.66 25.31 14.94
CA HIS A 99 -43.84 26.49 15.15
C HIS A 99 -43.70 26.84 16.65
N ARG A 100 -42.63 27.52 17.05
CA ARG A 100 -42.60 28.31 18.30
C ARG A 100 -41.96 29.68 18.04
N GLN A 101 -42.42 30.67 18.81
CA GLN A 101 -42.40 32.07 18.42
C GLN A 101 -41.15 32.83 18.91
N SER A 102 -40.85 33.93 18.21
CA SER A 102 -39.89 34.94 18.64
C SER A 102 -40.48 35.84 19.74
N VAL A 103 -39.62 36.35 20.62
CA VAL A 103 -39.90 37.51 21.48
C VAL A 103 -38.74 38.48 21.31
N ARG A 104 -39.07 39.76 21.07
CA ARG A 104 -38.12 40.88 21.02
C ARG A 104 -38.62 41.97 21.96
N GLY A 105 -37.79 42.37 22.91
CA GLY A 105 -38.02 43.49 23.83
C GLY A 105 -36.77 44.36 23.87
N SER A 106 -36.93 45.62 24.30
CA SER A 106 -35.94 46.69 24.14
C SER A 106 -35.50 47.27 25.49
N ASP A 107 -34.76 48.37 25.42
CA ASP A 107 -34.52 49.38 26.46
C ASP A 107 -33.41 49.03 27.47
N ILE A 108 -32.61 49.95 28.06
CA ILE A 108 -32.04 51.29 27.77
C ILE A 108 -31.57 51.81 29.17
N GLY A 109 -30.46 52.55 29.23
CA GLY A 109 -29.82 53.00 30.48
C GLY A 109 -28.38 52.48 30.56
N LEU A 110 -27.30 53.23 30.29
CA LEU A 110 -26.86 54.57 30.72
C LEU A 110 -26.63 54.69 32.23
N GLY A 111 -25.39 55.06 32.60
CA GLY A 111 -24.89 55.26 33.95
C GLY A 111 -23.38 55.58 33.97
N GLU A 112 -23.06 56.86 34.21
CA GLU A 112 -21.71 57.42 34.41
C GLU A 112 -21.58 57.82 35.91
N GLU A 113 -20.46 58.18 36.54
CA GLU A 113 -19.13 58.72 36.19
C GLU A 113 -18.08 58.14 37.21
N VAL A 114 -16.74 58.28 37.17
CA VAL A 114 -15.70 58.73 36.21
C VAL A 114 -14.32 58.34 36.81
N GLY A 115 -13.21 58.49 36.07
CA GLY A 115 -11.86 58.24 36.60
C GLY A 115 -10.71 58.80 35.74
N ALA A 116 -10.72 60.10 35.45
CA ALA A 116 -9.80 60.69 34.47
C ALA A 116 -8.41 61.07 35.03
N ALA A 117 -7.35 60.52 34.44
CA ALA A 117 -6.00 61.08 34.50
C ALA A 117 -5.33 60.95 33.11
N LYS A 118 -4.82 62.06 32.56
CA LYS A 118 -4.13 62.12 31.27
C LYS A 118 -2.63 61.89 31.48
N PHE A 119 -1.89 61.42 30.46
CA PHE A 119 -0.83 62.22 29.83
C PHE A 119 -0.13 61.56 28.61
N VAL A 120 0.12 62.40 27.60
CA VAL A 120 1.12 62.37 26.50
C VAL A 120 1.21 61.17 25.53
N ASN A 121 1.11 61.54 24.25
CA ASN A 121 1.45 60.80 23.03
C ASN A 121 2.67 59.86 23.11
N GLY A 122 2.49 58.62 22.63
CA GLY A 122 3.55 57.81 22.03
C GLY A 122 3.10 57.32 20.65
N ARG A 123 3.89 57.59 19.59
CA ARG A 123 3.62 57.04 18.24
C ARG A 123 4.03 55.57 18.17
N GLY A 124 3.20 54.70 18.73
CA GLY A 124 3.24 53.26 18.45
C GLY A 124 2.16 52.91 17.44
N SER A 125 2.52 52.65 16.18
CA SER A 125 1.64 51.86 15.32
C SER A 125 1.41 50.52 16.02
N PRO A 126 0.17 50.03 16.16
CA PRO A 126 -0.03 48.60 16.33
C PRO A 126 0.58 47.98 15.07
N LEU A 127 1.75 47.37 15.20
CA LEU A 127 2.19 46.37 14.24
C LEU A 127 1.08 45.33 14.31
N GLY A 128 0.21 45.35 13.30
CA GLY A 128 -0.75 44.30 13.11
C GLY A 128 0.06 43.02 13.07
N PHE A 129 -0.13 42.17 14.08
CA PHE A 129 0.15 40.76 13.93
C PHE A 129 -0.79 40.30 12.82
N LEU A 130 -0.30 40.45 11.58
CA LEU A 130 -0.73 39.64 10.46
C LEU A 130 -0.68 38.22 11.01
N ASN A 131 -1.86 37.68 11.29
CA ASN A 131 -2.05 36.24 11.30
C ASN A 131 -1.42 35.79 10.00
N HIS A 132 -0.22 35.20 10.09
CA HIS A 132 0.51 34.72 8.94
C HIS A 132 -0.27 33.51 8.47
N SER A 133 -1.29 33.79 7.65
CA SER A 133 -2.36 32.89 7.21
C SER A 133 -1.73 31.55 6.92
N MET A 134 -1.93 30.57 7.83
CA MET A 134 -0.99 29.46 7.97
C MET A 134 -0.68 28.89 6.60
N ALA A 135 0.57 29.10 6.14
CA ALA A 135 0.96 28.73 4.80
C ALA A 135 0.68 27.23 4.68
N ASN A 136 -0.32 26.88 3.86
CA ASN A 136 -1.02 25.60 3.97
C ASN A 136 0.01 24.48 3.84
N LYS A 137 0.33 23.84 4.98
CA LYS A 137 1.38 22.83 5.06
C LYS A 137 1.17 21.79 3.98
N LEU A 138 2.25 21.45 3.27
CA LEU A 138 2.21 20.46 2.20
C LEU A 138 1.59 19.17 2.74
N VAL A 139 0.47 18.73 2.16
CA VAL A 139 -0.21 17.51 2.60
C VAL A 139 0.43 16.33 1.89
N VAL A 140 1.04 15.43 2.67
CA VAL A 140 1.80 14.27 2.19
C VAL A 140 1.13 12.99 2.68
N ALA A 141 0.69 12.17 1.73
CA ALA A 141 0.20 10.81 1.97
C ALA A 141 1.38 9.82 1.97
N VAL A 142 1.34 8.80 2.83
CA VAL A 142 2.43 7.80 2.98
C VAL A 142 1.83 6.39 3.10
N ASP A 143 2.30 5.39 2.34
CA ASP A 143 1.96 3.98 2.59
C ASP A 143 2.75 3.38 3.76
N VAL A 144 2.30 2.24 4.28
CA VAL A 144 2.94 1.48 5.35
C VAL A 144 3.89 0.42 4.79
N ASP A 145 3.40 -0.48 3.94
CA ASP A 145 4.15 -1.67 3.52
C ASP A 145 5.25 -1.32 2.52
N GLU A 146 6.47 -1.79 2.76
CA GLU A 146 7.72 -1.48 2.03
C GLU A 146 8.09 0.03 1.90
N VAL A 147 7.33 0.93 2.54
CA VAL A 147 7.61 2.38 2.63
C VAL A 147 7.96 2.80 4.06
N LEU A 148 7.11 2.45 5.04
CA LEU A 148 7.38 2.64 6.46
C LEU A 148 7.90 1.37 7.12
N GLY A 149 7.37 0.18 6.80
CA GLY A 149 7.76 -1.09 7.41
C GLY A 149 8.02 -2.19 6.38
N SER A 150 9.10 -2.97 6.57
CA SER A 150 9.40 -4.10 5.68
C SER A 150 8.52 -5.31 6.02
N PHE A 151 7.35 -5.32 5.38
CA PHE A 151 6.32 -6.35 5.43
C PHE A 151 6.79 -7.65 4.78
N LEU A 152 7.43 -7.58 3.61
CA LEU A 152 7.92 -8.73 2.86
C LEU A 152 9.04 -9.46 3.60
N SER A 153 9.90 -8.75 4.33
CA SER A 153 10.91 -9.38 5.20
C SER A 153 10.27 -10.24 6.29
N ALA A 154 9.28 -9.69 7.00
CA ALA A 154 8.54 -10.41 8.03
C ALA A 154 7.69 -11.57 7.47
N LEU A 155 7.04 -11.36 6.32
CA LEU A 155 6.24 -12.38 5.63
C LEU A 155 7.11 -13.52 5.11
N ASN A 156 8.24 -13.23 4.44
CA ASN A 156 9.17 -14.25 3.96
C ASN A 156 9.72 -15.10 5.10
N LYS A 157 10.00 -14.52 6.26
CA LYS A 157 10.40 -15.29 7.44
C LYS A 157 9.29 -16.23 7.93
N PHE A 158 8.05 -15.76 7.99
CA PHE A 158 6.90 -16.63 8.31
C PHE A 158 6.74 -17.77 7.28
N ILE A 159 6.88 -17.48 5.98
CA ILE A 159 6.74 -18.48 4.91
C ILE A 159 7.89 -19.52 4.96
N ALA A 160 9.11 -19.09 5.30
CA ALA A 160 10.23 -20.01 5.55
C ALA A 160 9.96 -20.90 6.78
N ASP A 161 9.61 -20.31 7.92
CA ASP A 161 9.46 -21.02 9.19
C ASP A 161 8.22 -21.95 9.21
N HIS A 162 7.10 -21.57 8.56
CA HIS A 162 5.84 -22.34 8.56
C HIS A 162 5.62 -23.24 7.33
N TYR A 163 6.14 -22.88 6.15
CA TYR A 163 5.93 -23.62 4.90
C TYR A 163 7.23 -24.17 4.28
N SER A 164 8.37 -24.04 4.98
CA SER A 164 9.69 -24.48 4.51
C SER A 164 10.13 -23.86 3.17
N ALA A 165 9.55 -22.72 2.79
CA ALA A 165 9.78 -22.05 1.51
C ALA A 165 10.54 -20.74 1.74
N ASN A 166 11.84 -20.74 1.42
CA ASN A 166 12.69 -19.56 1.58
C ASN A 166 12.55 -18.63 0.38
N HIS A 167 12.26 -17.36 0.64
CA HIS A 167 12.07 -16.31 -0.36
C HIS A 167 12.79 -15.02 0.02
N SER A 168 13.26 -14.29 -0.99
CA SER A 168 13.92 -12.99 -0.91
C SER A 168 13.06 -11.89 -1.53
N VAL A 169 13.22 -10.63 -1.09
CA VAL A 169 12.50 -9.47 -1.66
C VAL A 169 12.77 -9.34 -3.17
N SER A 170 13.96 -9.72 -3.62
CA SER A 170 14.40 -9.76 -5.01
C SER A 170 13.61 -10.72 -5.93
N GLU A 171 12.83 -11.67 -5.40
CA GLU A 171 11.98 -12.55 -6.22
C GLU A 171 10.63 -11.90 -6.59
N PHE A 172 10.22 -10.85 -5.89
CA PHE A 172 8.89 -10.25 -6.05
C PHE A 172 8.87 -9.32 -7.26
N TYR A 173 8.65 -9.87 -8.45
CA TYR A 173 8.37 -9.07 -9.65
C TYR A 173 6.93 -8.50 -9.67
N VAL A 174 6.07 -8.93 -8.75
CA VAL A 174 4.67 -8.49 -8.61
C VAL A 174 4.12 -8.83 -7.22
N TYR A 175 3.23 -7.99 -6.68
CA TYR A 175 2.43 -8.23 -5.46
C TYR A 175 1.32 -9.28 -5.63
N GLU A 176 1.58 -10.35 -6.37
CA GLU A 176 0.68 -11.49 -6.53
C GLU A 176 1.35 -12.74 -5.98
N PHE A 177 1.37 -12.86 -4.65
CA PHE A 177 2.23 -13.82 -3.92
C PHE A 177 2.09 -15.28 -4.37
N PHE A 178 0.91 -15.70 -4.83
CA PHE A 178 0.70 -17.04 -5.40
C PHE A 178 1.61 -17.35 -6.60
N LYS A 179 2.04 -16.33 -7.37
CA LYS A 179 3.01 -16.45 -8.47
C LYS A 179 4.46 -16.58 -8.00
N ILE A 180 4.77 -16.19 -6.77
CA ILE A 180 6.10 -16.25 -6.16
C ILE A 180 6.24 -17.57 -5.40
N TRP A 181 5.22 -17.91 -4.61
CA TRP A 181 5.13 -19.15 -3.82
C TRP A 181 4.70 -20.38 -4.65
N ASN A 182 4.51 -20.22 -5.97
CA ASN A 182 4.06 -21.25 -6.92
C ASN A 182 2.85 -22.08 -6.42
N CYS A 183 1.82 -21.38 -5.94
CA CYS A 183 0.63 -21.98 -5.31
C CYS A 183 -0.67 -21.40 -5.88
N SER A 184 -1.83 -21.85 -5.38
CA SER A 184 -3.11 -21.29 -5.81
C SER A 184 -3.37 -19.91 -5.16
N ARG A 185 -4.18 -19.05 -5.80
CA ARG A 185 -4.54 -17.74 -5.21
C ARG A 185 -5.17 -17.90 -3.83
N ALA A 186 -6.19 -18.77 -3.71
CA ALA A 186 -6.87 -19.04 -2.46
C ALA A 186 -5.93 -19.58 -1.37
N GLU A 187 -4.91 -20.36 -1.73
CA GLU A 187 -3.89 -20.80 -0.79
C GLU A 187 -2.99 -19.64 -0.33
N ALA A 188 -2.52 -18.79 -1.25
CA ALA A 188 -1.76 -17.60 -0.87
C ALA A 188 -2.58 -16.66 0.04
N ASP A 189 -3.87 -16.48 -0.24
CA ASP A 189 -4.79 -15.71 0.60
C ASP A 189 -4.87 -16.33 2.01
N ILE A 190 -4.98 -17.66 2.13
CA ILE A 190 -4.92 -18.37 3.42
C ILE A 190 -3.59 -18.10 4.14
N ARG A 191 -2.43 -18.25 3.48
CA ARG A 191 -1.10 -18.02 4.10
C ARG A 191 -0.98 -16.58 4.63
N VAL A 192 -1.49 -15.59 3.91
CA VAL A 192 -1.51 -14.18 4.36
C VAL A 192 -2.44 -13.97 5.56
N HIS A 193 -3.65 -14.54 5.53
CA HIS A 193 -4.59 -14.46 6.66
C HIS A 193 -4.17 -15.33 7.87
N GLU A 194 -3.22 -16.25 7.72
CA GLU A 194 -2.51 -16.89 8.83
C GLU A 194 -1.39 -15.98 9.37
N PHE A 195 -0.52 -15.45 8.50
CA PHE A 195 0.56 -14.52 8.85
C PHE A 195 0.06 -13.39 9.75
N PHE A 196 -1.05 -12.74 9.42
CA PHE A 196 -1.68 -11.66 10.20
C PHE A 196 -1.98 -12.01 11.67
N LYS A 197 -2.16 -13.30 12.00
CA LYS A 197 -2.45 -13.78 13.36
C LYS A 197 -1.17 -13.98 14.18
N THR A 198 -0.02 -14.14 13.53
CA THR A 198 1.26 -14.53 14.15
C THR A 198 2.05 -13.38 14.77
N VAL A 199 3.12 -13.73 15.49
CA VAL A 199 4.12 -12.77 15.99
C VAL A 199 4.93 -12.10 14.86
N TYR A 200 5.08 -12.75 13.70
CA TYR A 200 5.83 -12.19 12.56
C TYR A 200 5.14 -10.93 12.02
N PHE A 201 3.82 -10.94 11.86
CA PHE A 201 3.08 -9.74 11.50
C PHE A 201 3.03 -8.73 12.67
N LYS A 202 2.69 -9.19 13.88
CA LYS A 202 2.41 -8.32 15.04
C LYS A 202 3.64 -7.62 15.63
N LYS A 203 4.85 -8.18 15.44
CA LYS A 203 6.12 -7.65 16.00
C LYS A 203 7.34 -7.82 15.10
N GLY A 204 7.23 -8.56 13.99
CA GLY A 204 8.36 -8.85 13.10
C GLY A 204 8.62 -7.77 12.05
N ILE A 205 7.59 -7.01 11.63
CA ILE A 205 7.74 -5.91 10.67
C ILE A 205 8.64 -4.83 11.29
N GLN A 206 9.80 -4.60 10.69
CA GLN A 206 10.76 -3.58 11.12
C GLN A 206 10.57 -2.28 10.32
N PRO A 207 10.72 -1.10 10.96
CA PRO A 207 10.76 0.17 10.25
C PRO A 207 11.84 0.24 9.16
N ILE A 208 11.52 0.85 8.02
CA ILE A 208 12.45 1.12 6.93
C ILE A 208 13.50 2.17 7.39
N PRO A 209 14.81 1.94 7.17
CA PRO A 209 15.86 2.85 7.59
C PRO A 209 15.66 4.30 7.14
N GLY A 210 15.83 5.24 8.07
CA GLY A 210 15.70 6.68 7.84
C GLY A 210 14.27 7.25 7.95
N ALA A 211 13.23 6.42 7.85
CA ALA A 211 11.83 6.86 7.79
C ALA A 211 11.45 7.80 8.95
N GLN A 212 11.58 7.33 10.20
CA GLN A 212 11.20 8.07 11.40
C GLN A 212 11.95 9.42 11.51
N ARG A 213 13.25 9.44 11.19
CA ARG A 213 14.10 10.64 11.22
C ARG A 213 13.60 11.71 10.23
N VAL A 214 13.30 11.30 9.01
CA VAL A 214 12.86 12.22 7.95
C VAL A 214 11.43 12.69 8.19
N LEU A 215 10.51 11.80 8.56
CA LEU A 215 9.12 12.17 8.85
C LEU A 215 9.01 13.15 10.03
N HIS A 216 9.86 13.02 11.07
CA HIS A 216 9.95 14.01 12.15
C HIS A 216 10.48 15.38 11.68
N ARG A 217 11.32 15.45 10.64
CA ARG A 217 11.71 16.74 10.05
C ARG A 217 10.57 17.31 9.21
N LEU A 218 10.00 16.49 8.33
CA LEU A 218 8.90 16.86 7.44
C LEU A 218 7.69 17.38 8.20
N SER A 219 7.28 16.74 9.32
CA SER A 219 6.10 17.14 10.10
C SER A 219 6.15 18.58 10.63
N THR A 220 7.35 19.18 10.74
CA THR A 220 7.50 20.59 11.11
C THR A 220 6.85 21.54 10.09
N PHE A 221 6.85 21.19 8.80
CA PHE A 221 6.33 22.02 7.68
C PHE A 221 5.34 21.30 6.73
N CYS A 222 5.15 19.99 6.86
CA CYS A 222 4.16 19.18 6.16
C CYS A 222 3.03 18.74 7.10
N ASN A 223 1.85 18.44 6.53
CA ASN A 223 0.80 17.67 7.16
C ASN A 223 0.94 16.22 6.68
N LEU A 224 1.18 15.27 7.58
CA LEU A 224 1.43 13.87 7.24
C LEU A 224 0.21 13.02 7.56
N SER A 225 -0.23 12.18 6.61
CA SER A 225 -1.30 11.19 6.82
C SER A 225 -0.93 9.86 6.16
N ILE A 226 -1.37 8.76 6.76
CA ILE A 226 -1.15 7.42 6.18
C ILE A 226 -2.29 7.10 5.20
N VAL A 227 -1.94 6.60 4.02
CA VAL A 227 -2.87 6.08 3.02
C VAL A 227 -2.39 4.71 2.55
N THR A 228 -2.90 3.67 3.21
CA THR A 228 -2.46 2.29 2.98
C THR A 228 -3.54 1.41 2.36
N SER A 229 -3.13 0.47 1.51
CA SER A 229 -4.03 -0.49 0.89
C SER A 229 -4.42 -1.68 1.78
N ARG A 230 -3.84 -1.78 2.99
CA ARG A 230 -4.14 -2.84 3.98
C ARG A 230 -5.63 -3.04 4.23
N GLN A 231 -6.00 -4.29 4.49
CA GLN A 231 -7.37 -4.71 4.81
C GLN A 231 -7.84 -4.20 6.19
N ASN A 232 -9.14 -3.94 6.34
CA ASN A 232 -9.73 -3.50 7.61
C ASN A 232 -9.55 -4.52 8.76
N ILE A 233 -9.45 -5.81 8.47
CA ILE A 233 -9.24 -6.86 9.48
C ILE A 233 -7.92 -6.72 10.25
N ILE A 234 -6.91 -6.05 9.67
CA ILE A 234 -5.62 -5.73 10.31
C ILE A 234 -5.50 -4.26 10.74
N LYS A 235 -6.61 -3.51 10.76
CA LYS A 235 -6.60 -2.07 11.13
C LYS A 235 -6.05 -1.84 12.55
N HIS A 236 -6.48 -2.62 13.54
CA HIS A 236 -6.02 -2.47 14.93
C HIS A 236 -4.50 -2.60 15.04
N HIS A 237 -3.94 -3.74 14.60
CA HIS A 237 -2.50 -4.00 14.60
C HIS A 237 -1.69 -3.01 13.75
N THR A 238 -2.28 -2.45 12.69
CA THR A 238 -1.63 -1.39 11.91
C THR A 238 -1.54 -0.08 12.71
N MET A 239 -2.58 0.29 13.46
CA MET A 239 -2.56 1.49 14.31
C MET A 239 -1.63 1.31 15.51
N GLU A 240 -1.61 0.12 16.14
CA GLU A 240 -0.66 -0.23 17.21
C GLU A 240 0.80 -0.08 16.74
N TRP A 241 1.14 -0.68 15.59
CA TRP A 241 2.50 -0.63 15.02
C TRP A 241 2.93 0.79 14.62
N ILE A 242 1.99 1.62 14.15
CA ILE A 242 2.27 3.02 13.82
C ILE A 242 2.51 3.87 15.07
N GLU A 243 1.77 3.66 16.16
CA GLU A 243 2.04 4.39 17.41
C GLU A 243 3.33 3.91 18.10
N GLU A 244 3.70 2.63 17.97
CA GLU A 244 4.98 2.09 18.50
C GLU A 244 6.21 2.69 17.80
N HIS A 245 6.14 2.96 16.49
CA HIS A 245 7.30 3.40 15.70
C HIS A 245 7.26 4.85 15.19
N TYR A 246 6.08 5.47 15.10
CA TYR A 246 5.88 6.83 14.58
C TYR A 246 4.94 7.69 15.47
N PRO A 247 5.08 7.65 16.81
CA PRO A 247 4.14 8.27 17.74
C PRO A 247 3.93 9.76 17.45
N GLY A 248 2.67 10.16 17.31
CA GLY A 248 2.28 11.56 17.07
C GLY A 248 2.72 12.20 15.75
N LEU A 249 3.31 11.44 14.79
CA LEU A 249 3.78 12.00 13.52
C LEU A 249 2.69 12.18 12.46
N PHE A 250 1.61 11.38 12.51
CA PHE A 250 0.55 11.35 11.52
C PHE A 250 -0.77 11.92 12.07
N GLN A 251 -1.48 12.69 11.25
CA GLN A 251 -2.76 13.31 11.61
C GLN A 251 -3.93 12.33 11.47
N GLU A 252 -3.93 11.52 10.41
CA GLU A 252 -4.96 10.52 10.12
C GLU A 252 -4.38 9.25 9.49
N ILE A 253 -5.09 8.12 9.63
CA ILE A 253 -4.71 6.81 9.07
C ILE A 253 -5.88 6.24 8.25
N HIS A 254 -5.70 6.20 6.93
CA HIS A 254 -6.71 5.76 5.97
C HIS A 254 -6.39 4.40 5.37
N PHE A 255 -7.41 3.56 5.26
CA PHE A 255 -7.34 2.20 4.75
C PHE A 255 -8.17 2.11 3.46
N GLY A 256 -7.50 1.76 2.35
CA GLY A 256 -8.13 1.46 1.06
C GLY A 256 -8.87 0.13 1.05
N ASN A 257 -8.55 -0.79 1.98
CA ASN A 257 -9.18 -2.11 2.06
C ASN A 257 -9.09 -2.91 0.74
N HIS A 258 -7.94 -2.86 0.07
CA HIS A 258 -7.70 -3.60 -1.16
C HIS A 258 -7.50 -5.08 -0.84
N PHE A 259 -7.91 -5.96 -1.77
CA PHE A 259 -7.80 -7.43 -1.64
C PHE A 259 -8.45 -8.02 -0.36
N ALA A 260 -9.37 -7.30 0.27
CA ALA A 260 -10.17 -7.81 1.39
C ALA A 260 -11.27 -8.76 0.89
N LEU A 261 -11.65 -9.70 1.76
CA LEU A 261 -12.78 -10.62 1.51
C LEU A 261 -14.14 -9.92 1.70
N ASP A 262 -14.17 -8.80 2.42
CA ASP A 262 -15.35 -8.03 2.79
C ASP A 262 -15.11 -6.51 2.84
N GLY A 263 -16.20 -5.74 2.94
CA GLY A 263 -16.19 -4.28 2.97
C GLY A 263 -16.01 -3.61 1.59
N LYS A 264 -16.08 -2.27 1.56
CA LYS A 264 -15.86 -1.48 0.33
C LYS A 264 -14.37 -1.17 0.16
N SER A 265 -13.81 -1.53 -0.99
CA SER A 265 -12.50 -1.04 -1.44
C SER A 265 -12.57 0.44 -1.87
N ARG A 266 -11.56 1.24 -1.53
CA ARG A 266 -11.42 2.66 -1.89
C ARG A 266 -10.05 2.93 -2.53
N PRO A 267 -9.98 3.34 -3.81
CA PRO A 267 -8.72 3.64 -4.49
C PRO A 267 -7.90 4.72 -3.76
N LYS A 268 -6.57 4.65 -3.83
CA LYS A 268 -5.70 5.61 -3.14
C LYS A 268 -5.87 7.04 -3.67
N SER A 269 -6.07 7.19 -4.97
CA SER A 269 -6.40 8.45 -5.63
C SER A 269 -7.64 9.13 -5.03
N GLU A 270 -8.69 8.36 -4.69
CA GLU A 270 -9.90 8.85 -4.04
C GLU A 270 -9.60 9.39 -2.63
N ILE A 271 -8.80 8.63 -1.86
CA ILE A 271 -8.40 8.97 -0.49
C ILE A 271 -7.49 10.20 -0.47
N CYS A 272 -6.38 10.16 -1.19
CA CYS A 272 -5.41 11.24 -1.28
C CYS A 272 -6.07 12.55 -1.76
N ARG A 273 -6.94 12.49 -2.77
CA ARG A 273 -7.72 13.66 -3.21
C ARG A 273 -8.69 14.15 -2.13
N SER A 274 -9.33 13.27 -1.36
CA SER A 274 -10.22 13.67 -0.26
C SER A 274 -9.48 14.34 0.91
N LEU A 275 -8.17 14.08 1.06
CA LEU A 275 -7.28 14.75 2.02
C LEU A 275 -6.67 16.06 1.49
N GLY A 276 -6.81 16.37 0.20
CA GLY A 276 -6.04 17.43 -0.45
C GLY A 276 -4.53 17.13 -0.52
N ALA A 277 -4.15 15.85 -0.53
CA ALA A 277 -2.75 15.42 -0.62
C ALA A 277 -2.12 15.87 -1.95
N GLN A 278 -0.99 16.57 -1.84
CA GLN A 278 -0.22 17.11 -2.95
C GLN A 278 0.95 16.20 -3.34
N VAL A 279 1.38 15.34 -2.39
CA VAL A 279 2.39 14.30 -2.57
C VAL A 279 1.86 12.97 -2.01
N LEU A 280 2.16 11.86 -2.68
CA LEU A 280 2.07 10.50 -2.15
C LEU A 280 3.47 9.86 -2.14
N ILE A 281 3.80 9.11 -1.09
CA ILE A 281 4.97 8.23 -1.02
C ILE A 281 4.47 6.78 -1.01
N ASP A 282 4.82 6.02 -2.05
CA ASP A 282 4.25 4.70 -2.36
C ASP A 282 5.27 3.91 -3.19
N ASP A 283 5.44 2.61 -2.92
CA ASP A 283 6.38 1.74 -3.64
C ASP A 283 5.75 1.11 -4.91
N ASN A 284 4.42 1.15 -5.01
CA ASN A 284 3.65 0.40 -5.98
C ASN A 284 3.37 1.23 -7.24
N PRO A 285 3.89 0.84 -8.42
CA PRO A 285 3.72 1.63 -9.63
C PRO A 285 2.27 1.75 -10.09
N ARG A 286 1.36 0.89 -9.62
CA ARG A 286 -0.08 1.02 -9.92
C ARG A 286 -0.69 2.21 -9.18
N TYR A 287 -0.49 2.31 -7.87
CA TYR A 287 -1.00 3.44 -7.09
C TYR A 287 -0.29 4.75 -7.44
N ALA A 288 0.99 4.67 -7.82
CA ALA A 288 1.72 5.82 -8.32
C ALA A 288 1.11 6.40 -9.60
N ILE A 289 0.80 5.56 -10.60
CA ILE A 289 0.10 6.01 -11.82
C ILE A 289 -1.31 6.50 -11.47
N GLU A 290 -2.08 5.74 -10.68
CA GLU A 290 -3.47 6.05 -10.28
C GLU A 290 -3.59 7.44 -9.61
N CYS A 291 -2.64 7.80 -8.74
CA CYS A 291 -2.63 9.11 -8.08
C CYS A 291 -2.07 10.21 -8.98
N ALA A 292 -1.09 9.90 -9.82
CA ALA A 292 -0.50 10.88 -10.73
C ALA A 292 -1.43 11.27 -11.89
N GLU A 293 -2.29 10.35 -12.35
CA GLU A 293 -3.37 10.62 -13.32
C GLU A 293 -4.42 11.62 -12.80
N VAL A 294 -4.59 11.73 -11.48
CA VAL A 294 -5.46 12.75 -10.84
C VAL A 294 -4.70 13.99 -10.35
N GLY A 295 -3.44 14.17 -10.77
CA GLY A 295 -2.66 15.39 -10.55
C GLY A 295 -1.85 15.44 -9.25
N ILE A 296 -1.68 14.31 -8.56
CA ILE A 296 -0.90 14.22 -7.30
C ILE A 296 0.56 13.87 -7.65
N ASN A 297 1.54 14.55 -7.05
CA ASN A 297 2.95 14.16 -7.21
C ASN A 297 3.19 12.84 -6.48
N VAL A 298 3.94 11.91 -7.07
CA VAL A 298 4.27 10.64 -6.41
C VAL A 298 5.76 10.42 -6.33
N LEU A 299 6.23 10.13 -5.11
CA LEU A 299 7.57 9.65 -4.85
C LEU A 299 7.53 8.11 -4.84
N LEU A 300 7.84 7.52 -5.99
CA LEU A 300 7.85 6.07 -6.19
C LEU A 300 9.06 5.47 -5.45
N PHE A 301 8.78 4.85 -4.30
CA PHE A 301 9.79 4.40 -3.35
C PHE A 301 10.38 3.05 -3.76
N ASP A 302 11.71 2.96 -3.83
CA ASP A 302 12.44 1.82 -4.37
C ASP A 302 13.69 1.56 -3.51
N PHE A 303 13.49 1.06 -2.28
CA PHE A 303 14.49 1.09 -1.21
C PHE A 303 15.82 0.43 -1.62
N ASP A 304 16.91 1.19 -1.58
CA ASP A 304 18.24 0.81 -2.08
C ASP A 304 18.24 0.17 -3.49
N ASN A 305 17.29 0.60 -4.34
CA ASN A 305 17.02 0.06 -5.68
C ASN A 305 16.69 -1.45 -5.67
N SER A 306 16.23 -2.01 -4.53
CA SER A 306 16.04 -3.45 -4.34
C SER A 306 14.68 -4.00 -4.78
N TYR A 307 13.68 -3.14 -5.05
CA TYR A 307 12.28 -3.55 -5.24
C TYR A 307 11.96 -3.88 -6.71
N PRO A 308 11.82 -5.16 -7.12
CA PRO A 308 11.71 -5.53 -8.54
C PRO A 308 10.35 -5.17 -9.15
N TRP A 309 9.28 -5.22 -8.34
CA TRP A 309 7.93 -4.80 -8.74
C TRP A 309 7.86 -3.30 -9.11
N SER A 310 8.74 -2.46 -8.56
CA SER A 310 8.75 -1.00 -8.79
C SER A 310 9.38 -0.59 -10.13
N LYS A 311 9.99 -1.51 -10.89
CA LYS A 311 10.73 -1.23 -12.13
C LYS A 311 9.82 -1.04 -13.36
N CYS A 312 8.62 -0.49 -13.17
CA CYS A 312 7.63 -0.31 -14.24
C CYS A 312 7.99 0.87 -15.15
N ALA A 313 8.21 0.60 -16.44
CA ALA A 313 8.54 1.62 -17.44
C ALA A 313 7.44 2.71 -17.58
N THR A 314 6.16 2.34 -17.44
CA THR A 314 5.04 3.29 -17.51
C THR A 314 5.12 4.31 -16.38
N ALA A 315 5.31 3.86 -15.13
CA ALA A 315 5.43 4.75 -13.98
C ALA A 315 6.67 5.66 -14.10
N ALA A 316 7.80 5.11 -14.57
CA ALA A 316 9.04 5.87 -14.82
C ALA A 316 8.93 6.89 -15.98
N SER A 317 7.84 6.89 -16.75
CA SER A 317 7.59 7.83 -17.85
C SER A 317 6.59 8.94 -17.53
N HIS A 318 5.92 8.89 -16.37
CA HIS A 318 4.86 9.84 -16.02
C HIS A 318 5.46 11.10 -15.37
N PRO A 319 5.13 12.33 -15.82
CA PRO A 319 5.83 13.55 -15.42
C PRO A 319 5.67 13.93 -13.94
N LEU A 320 4.62 13.44 -13.27
CA LEU A 320 4.40 13.64 -11.83
C LEU A 320 4.93 12.48 -10.95
N VAL A 321 5.62 11.48 -11.52
CA VAL A 321 6.19 10.35 -10.77
C VAL A 321 7.71 10.47 -10.73
N THR A 322 8.26 10.70 -9.54
CA THR A 322 9.71 10.75 -9.30
C THR A 322 10.12 9.49 -8.53
N LYS A 323 11.10 8.74 -9.02
CA LYS A 323 11.65 7.59 -8.27
C LYS A 323 12.64 8.05 -7.20
N VAL A 324 12.52 7.48 -6.00
CA VAL A 324 13.39 7.75 -4.84
C VAL A 324 13.80 6.43 -4.17
N HIS A 325 15.07 6.31 -3.77
CA HIS A 325 15.64 5.05 -3.31
C HIS A 325 15.84 4.96 -1.79
N ASN A 326 15.63 6.06 -1.07
CA ASN A 326 15.83 6.16 0.37
C ASN A 326 15.10 7.40 0.91
N TRP A 327 14.96 7.49 2.23
CA TRP A 327 14.27 8.62 2.87
C TRP A 327 15.01 9.96 2.75
N ASP A 328 16.33 9.97 2.52
CA ASP A 328 17.08 11.21 2.26
C ASP A 328 16.89 11.72 0.81
N GLU A 329 16.38 10.91 -0.11
CA GLU A 329 15.83 11.33 -1.41
C GLU A 329 14.42 11.87 -1.27
N VAL A 330 13.57 11.22 -0.46
CA VAL A 330 12.23 11.75 -0.10
C VAL A 330 12.31 13.16 0.48
N GLU A 331 13.21 13.38 1.46
CA GLU A 331 13.38 14.71 2.08
C GLU A 331 13.74 15.78 1.05
N ARG A 332 14.71 15.49 0.17
CA ARG A 332 15.14 16.41 -0.89
C ARG A 332 14.03 16.68 -1.91
N SER A 333 13.30 15.66 -2.34
CA SER A 333 12.20 15.82 -3.30
C SER A 333 11.07 16.69 -2.74
N ILE A 334 10.67 16.47 -1.48
CA ILE A 334 9.63 17.28 -0.83
C ILE A 334 10.08 18.74 -0.63
N VAL A 335 11.32 18.97 -0.18
CA VAL A 335 11.87 20.32 -0.04
C VAL A 335 11.94 21.04 -1.39
N SER A 336 12.28 20.34 -2.49
CA SER A 336 12.27 20.93 -3.83
C SER A 336 10.88 21.38 -4.28
N LEU A 337 9.83 20.58 -4.00
CA LEU A 337 8.45 20.90 -4.33
C LEU A 337 7.90 22.11 -3.56
N MET A 338 8.46 22.44 -2.40
CA MET A 338 8.06 23.60 -1.59
C MET A 338 8.73 24.92 -1.99
N VAL A 339 9.70 24.88 -2.90
CA VAL A 339 10.49 26.05 -3.37
C VAL A 339 10.20 26.36 -4.85
N SER A 340 9.36 25.56 -5.51
CA SER A 340 8.99 25.66 -6.93
C SER A 340 7.71 26.47 -7.16
#